data_AF-A0A9P5SBG0-F1
#
_entry.id   AF-A0A9P5SBG0-F1
#
_cell.length_a   1.000
_cell.length_b   1.000
_cell.length_c   1.000
_cell.angle_alpha   90.00
_cell.angle_beta   90.00
_cell.angle_gamma   90.00
#
_symmetry.space_group_name_H-M   'P 1'
#
loop_
_entity.id
_entity.type
_entity.pdbx_description
1 polymer ?
#
loop_
_entity_poly.entity_id
_entity_poly.type
_entity_poly.pdbx_seq_one_letter_code
_entity_poly.pdbx_strand_id
1 'polypeptide(L)'
;MTLHSARVESLKDNINRPTRVISYPKKADGKPVYTSEFFGENVFHLQQIAKALPKPAFASFLKQMRGRQALDRATADAIAHAVRIWAMDRGATHFTHWFQPQTDTTAEKHDAFLSLKSTFTAAGEESCDIINFNQVTAIDAFSGSQLLQAEPDASSFPSGGMRTTFEARGYT
;
A
#
# COMPACT_ATOMS: atom_id res chain seq x y z
N MET A 1 11.93 -26.35 -30.84
CA MET A 1 10.47 -26.36 -31.05
C MET A 1 10.17 -25.71 -32.39
N THR A 2 9.51 -26.39 -33.32
CA THR A 2 9.02 -25.77 -34.56
C THR A 2 7.73 -25.02 -34.26
N LEU A 3 7.44 -23.92 -34.99
CA LEU A 3 6.18 -23.15 -34.86
C LEU A 3 4.93 -24.05 -34.93
N HIS A 4 4.99 -25.13 -35.70
CA HIS A 4 3.92 -26.12 -35.80
C HIS A 4 3.70 -26.89 -34.48
N SER A 5 4.77 -27.31 -33.80
CA SER A 5 4.67 -28.03 -32.53
C SER A 5 4.04 -27.18 -31.41
N ALA A 6 4.42 -25.90 -31.29
CA ALA A 6 3.87 -25.00 -30.27
C ALA A 6 2.37 -24.71 -30.49
N ARG A 7 1.92 -24.61 -31.75
CA ARG A 7 0.49 -24.45 -32.08
C ARG A 7 -0.32 -25.69 -31.70
N VAL A 8 0.20 -26.88 -31.95
CA VAL A 8 -0.48 -28.13 -31.58
C VAL A 8 -0.56 -28.29 -30.07
N GLU A 9 0.48 -27.87 -29.35
CA GLU A 9 0.52 -27.88 -27.88
C GLU A 9 -0.52 -26.92 -27.28
N SER A 10 -0.63 -25.68 -27.77
CA SER A 10 -1.63 -24.72 -27.26
C SER A 10 -3.08 -25.14 -27.54
N LEU A 11 -3.33 -25.87 -28.63
CA LEU A 11 -4.65 -26.46 -28.92
C LEU A 11 -4.98 -27.57 -27.92
N LYS A 12 -4.01 -28.45 -27.62
CA LYS A 12 -4.18 -29.50 -26.61
C LYS A 12 -4.42 -28.91 -25.22
N ASP A 13 -3.68 -27.87 -24.84
CA ASP A 13 -3.85 -27.19 -23.55
C ASP A 13 -5.21 -26.53 -23.43
N ASN A 14 -5.72 -25.89 -24.49
CA ASN A 14 -7.07 -25.31 -24.47
C ASN A 14 -8.17 -26.36 -24.32
N ILE A 15 -8.04 -27.50 -25.02
CA ILE A 15 -9.02 -28.59 -24.95
C ILE A 15 -9.02 -29.23 -23.55
N ASN A 16 -7.85 -29.36 -22.94
CA ASN A 16 -7.68 -30.00 -21.65
C ASN A 16 -7.77 -29.04 -20.45
N ARG A 17 -8.05 -27.74 -20.67
CA ARG A 17 -8.11 -26.76 -19.59
C ARG A 17 -9.35 -27.02 -18.73
N PRO A 18 -9.20 -27.36 -17.44
CA PRO A 18 -10.35 -27.59 -16.57
C PRO A 18 -11.13 -26.28 -16.39
N THR A 19 -12.46 -26.38 -16.32
CA THR A 19 -13.31 -25.23 -16.00
C THR A 19 -12.97 -24.72 -14.61
N ARG A 20 -12.75 -23.41 -14.48
CA ARG A 20 -12.54 -22.77 -13.18
C ARG A 20 -13.81 -22.88 -12.35
N VAL A 21 -13.76 -23.59 -11.24
CA VAL A 21 -14.85 -23.62 -10.26
C VAL A 21 -14.73 -22.37 -9.38
N ILE A 22 -15.75 -21.52 -9.41
CA ILE A 22 -15.82 -20.30 -8.60
C ILE A 22 -16.71 -20.57 -7.38
N SER A 23 -16.12 -20.49 -6.19
CA SER A 23 -16.87 -20.55 -4.93
C SER A 23 -17.38 -19.17 -4.56
N TYR A 24 -18.68 -18.95 -4.67
CA TYR A 24 -19.31 -17.72 -4.16
C TYR A 24 -19.39 -17.74 -2.63
N PRO A 25 -19.32 -16.57 -1.97
CA PRO A 25 -19.47 -16.46 -0.52
C PRO A 25 -20.85 -16.97 -0.10
N LYS A 26 -20.86 -17.87 0.89
CA LYS A 26 -22.06 -18.48 1.46
C LYS A 26 -22.12 -18.19 2.96
N LYS A 27 -23.33 -18.01 3.48
CA LYS A 27 -23.59 -17.94 4.92
C LYS A 27 -23.39 -19.32 5.56
N ALA A 28 -23.34 -19.36 6.89
CA ALA A 28 -23.29 -20.62 7.65
C ALA A 28 -24.40 -21.61 7.24
N ASP A 29 -25.57 -21.08 6.85
CA ASP A 29 -26.73 -21.85 6.42
C ASP A 29 -26.65 -22.35 4.96
N GLY A 30 -25.51 -22.18 4.28
CA GLY A 30 -25.29 -22.61 2.88
C GLY A 30 -25.93 -21.72 1.80
N LYS A 31 -26.73 -20.72 2.20
CA LYS A 31 -27.32 -19.72 1.29
C LYS A 31 -26.26 -18.73 0.79
N PRO A 32 -26.41 -18.18 -0.44
CA PRO A 32 -25.52 -17.13 -0.92
C PRO A 32 -25.60 -15.88 -0.03
N VAL A 33 -24.47 -15.22 0.16
CA VAL A 33 -24.39 -13.94 0.86
C VAL A 33 -24.95 -12.83 -0.04
N TYR A 34 -25.69 -11.87 0.53
CA TYR A 34 -26.14 -10.71 -0.24
C TYR A 34 -24.96 -9.85 -0.66
N THR A 35 -24.97 -9.33 -1.90
CA THR A 35 -23.88 -8.49 -2.43
C THR A 35 -23.55 -7.31 -1.51
N SER A 36 -24.56 -6.72 -0.86
CA SER A 36 -24.40 -5.62 0.09
C SER A 36 -23.56 -5.97 1.33
N GLU A 37 -23.44 -7.25 1.70
CA GLU A 37 -22.68 -7.67 2.90
C GLU A 37 -21.16 -7.71 2.66
N PHE A 38 -20.71 -7.97 1.43
CA PHE A 38 -19.27 -8.03 1.08
C PHE A 38 -18.83 -6.88 0.14
N PHE A 39 -19.76 -6.08 -0.36
CA PHE A 39 -19.43 -4.93 -1.20
C PHE A 39 -18.54 -3.95 -0.45
N GLY A 40 -17.36 -3.65 -1.02
CA GLY A 40 -16.40 -2.70 -0.42
C GLY A 40 -15.72 -3.21 0.85
N GLU A 41 -15.77 -4.51 1.16
CA GLU A 41 -15.16 -5.09 2.37
C GLU A 41 -13.65 -4.84 2.48
N ASN A 42 -12.97 -4.72 1.33
CA ASN A 42 -11.56 -4.45 1.16
C ASN A 42 -11.29 -3.03 0.67
N VAL A 43 -12.17 -2.08 1.02
CA VAL A 43 -12.00 -0.65 0.70
C VAL A 43 -12.03 0.17 1.99
N PHE A 44 -10.98 0.96 2.22
CA PHE A 44 -10.91 1.89 3.35
C PHE A 44 -11.72 3.17 3.06
N HIS A 45 -13.04 3.06 3.14
CA HIS A 45 -13.99 4.11 2.79
C HIS A 45 -14.23 5.11 3.93
N LEU A 46 -14.95 6.20 3.65
CA LEU A 46 -15.22 7.30 4.60
C LEU A 46 -15.81 6.84 5.94
N GLN A 47 -16.71 5.85 5.95
CA GLN A 47 -17.27 5.34 7.20
C GLN A 47 -16.20 4.63 8.06
N GLN A 48 -15.26 3.94 7.42
CA GLN A 48 -14.15 3.31 8.12
C GLN A 48 -13.16 4.36 8.65
N ILE A 49 -12.88 5.40 7.86
CA ILE A 49 -12.07 6.55 8.30
C ILE A 49 -12.72 7.23 9.53
N ALA A 50 -14.05 7.43 9.50
CA ALA A 50 -14.79 8.02 10.61
C ALA A 50 -14.74 7.19 11.91
N LYS A 51 -14.66 5.86 11.79
CA LYS A 51 -14.51 4.95 12.93
C LYS A 51 -13.08 4.93 13.48
N ALA A 52 -12.08 5.09 12.61
CA ALA A 52 -10.68 4.97 12.97
C ALA A 52 -10.06 6.27 13.50
N LEU A 53 -10.59 7.44 13.11
CA LEU A 53 -10.06 8.74 13.49
C LEU A 53 -10.86 9.41 14.62
N PRO A 54 -10.20 10.23 15.48
CA PRO A 54 -10.90 11.13 16.37
C PRO A 54 -11.81 12.11 15.61
N LYS A 55 -12.97 12.44 16.20
CA LYS A 55 -13.94 13.42 15.65
C LYS A 55 -13.29 14.71 15.07
N PRO A 56 -12.36 15.39 15.76
CA PRO A 56 -11.74 16.61 15.21
C PRO A 56 -10.89 16.34 13.96
N ALA A 57 -10.11 15.25 13.93
CA ALA A 57 -9.28 14.88 12.78
C ALA A 57 -10.16 14.51 11.57
N PHE A 58 -11.23 13.74 11.79
CA PHE A 58 -12.19 13.42 10.73
C PHE A 58 -12.90 14.66 10.17
N ALA A 59 -13.28 15.60 11.04
CA ALA A 59 -13.89 16.87 10.61
C ALA A 59 -12.91 17.74 9.79
N SER A 60 -11.62 17.76 10.15
CA SER A 60 -10.57 18.42 9.37
C SER A 60 -10.44 17.78 7.99
N PHE A 61 -10.32 16.45 7.95
CA PHE A 61 -10.22 15.68 6.72
C PHE A 61 -11.41 15.93 5.77
N LEU A 62 -12.64 15.96 6.28
CA LEU A 62 -13.82 16.25 5.46
C LEU A 62 -13.80 17.67 4.86
N LYS A 63 -13.23 18.65 5.55
CA LYS A 63 -13.08 20.02 5.01
C LYS A 63 -12.04 20.05 3.90
N GLN A 64 -10.92 19.34 4.08
CA GLN A 64 -9.83 19.25 3.11
C GLN A 64 -10.24 18.50 1.85
N MET A 65 -10.94 17.38 2.00
CA MET A 65 -11.45 16.57 0.88
C MET A 65 -12.42 17.35 -0.03
N ARG A 66 -13.13 18.35 0.51
CA ARG A 66 -14.02 19.24 -0.28
C ARG A 66 -13.25 20.31 -1.07
N GLY A 67 -11.93 20.21 -1.16
CA GLY A 67 -11.08 21.10 -1.97
C GLY A 67 -10.88 22.50 -1.39
N ARG A 68 -11.20 22.72 -0.10
CA ARG A 68 -11.09 24.05 0.52
C ARG A 68 -9.71 24.32 1.11
N GLN A 69 -8.91 23.28 1.36
CA GLN A 69 -7.64 23.35 2.09
C GLN A 69 -6.75 22.16 1.71
N ALA A 70 -5.42 22.37 1.74
CA ALA A 70 -4.45 21.28 1.62
C ALA A 70 -4.53 20.32 2.82
N LEU A 71 -4.18 19.06 2.59
CA LEU A 71 -4.09 18.05 3.65
C LEU A 71 -2.92 18.39 4.58
N ASP A 72 -3.23 18.62 5.86
CA ASP A 72 -2.21 18.91 6.86
C ASP A 72 -1.47 17.63 7.28
N ARG A 73 -0.21 17.81 7.68
CA ARG A 73 0.69 16.71 8.09
C ARG A 73 0.08 15.85 9.20
N ALA A 74 -0.53 16.48 10.21
CA ALA A 74 -1.07 15.76 11.36
C ALA A 74 -2.27 14.88 10.98
N THR A 75 -3.20 15.40 10.17
CA THR A 75 -4.31 14.61 9.63
C THR A 75 -3.80 13.51 8.69
N ALA A 76 -2.78 13.78 7.87
CA ALA A 76 -2.17 12.77 7.00
C ALA A 76 -1.53 11.63 7.81
N ASP A 77 -0.73 11.94 8.84
CA ASP A 77 -0.11 10.95 9.71
C ASP A 77 -1.15 10.11 10.46
N ALA A 78 -2.25 10.73 10.91
CA ALA A 78 -3.35 10.02 11.55
C ALA A 78 -4.06 9.05 10.58
N ILE A 79 -4.31 9.48 9.34
CA ILE A 79 -4.89 8.63 8.29
C ILE A 79 -3.94 7.49 7.93
N ALA A 80 -2.65 7.77 7.74
CA ALA A 80 -1.65 6.75 7.41
C ALA A 80 -1.61 5.66 8.49
N HIS A 81 -1.56 6.07 9.76
CA HIS A 81 -1.60 5.13 10.88
C HIS A 81 -2.86 4.25 10.87
N ALA A 82 -4.03 4.86 10.64
CA ALA A 82 -5.31 4.14 10.58
C ALA A 82 -5.40 3.17 9.39
N VAL A 83 -4.95 3.59 8.21
CA VAL A 83 -4.91 2.76 6.99
C VAL A 83 -4.01 1.56 7.19
N ARG A 84 -2.81 1.76 7.75
CA ARG A 84 -1.84 0.68 8.01
C ARG A 84 -2.45 -0.41 8.87
N ILE A 85 -3.04 -0.03 10.01
CA ILE A 85 -3.66 -1.00 10.93
C ILE A 85 -4.80 -1.75 10.22
N TRP A 86 -5.71 -1.01 9.58
CA TRP A 86 -6.84 -1.62 8.87
C TRP A 86 -6.43 -2.59 7.76
N ALA A 87 -5.36 -2.27 7.03
CA ALA A 87 -4.83 -3.09 5.95
C ALA A 87 -4.11 -4.34 6.50
N MET A 88 -3.29 -4.17 7.54
CA MET A 88 -2.59 -5.27 8.20
C MET A 88 -3.55 -6.26 8.86
N ASP A 89 -4.65 -5.78 9.46
CA ASP A 89 -5.73 -6.65 9.99
C ASP A 89 -6.37 -7.54 8.91
N ARG A 90 -6.23 -7.17 7.63
CA ARG A 90 -6.68 -7.92 6.46
C ARG A 90 -5.56 -8.72 5.78
N GLY A 91 -4.38 -8.78 6.39
CA GLY A 91 -3.23 -9.52 5.88
C GLY A 91 -2.37 -8.77 4.86
N ALA A 92 -2.58 -7.46 4.68
CA ALA A 92 -1.68 -6.67 3.84
C ALA A 92 -0.30 -6.50 4.51
N THR A 93 0.75 -6.77 3.76
CA THR A 93 2.16 -6.62 4.20
C THR A 93 2.89 -5.49 3.49
N HIS A 94 2.34 -5.05 2.36
CA HIS A 94 2.89 -4.02 1.49
C HIS A 94 1.82 -2.98 1.15
N PHE A 95 2.26 -1.80 0.75
CA PHE A 95 1.42 -0.79 0.12
C PHE A 95 2.02 -0.42 -1.25
N THR A 96 1.19 0.22 -2.07
CA THR A 96 1.63 0.80 -3.34
C THR A 96 0.85 2.08 -3.59
N HIS A 97 1.49 3.06 -4.22
CA HIS A 97 0.76 4.16 -4.83
C HIS A 97 0.25 3.66 -6.18
N TRP A 98 -1.06 3.45 -6.26
CA TRP A 98 -1.68 2.97 -7.49
C TRP A 98 -2.08 4.16 -8.35
N PHE A 99 -1.57 4.22 -9.58
CA PHE A 99 -1.89 5.25 -10.56
C PHE A 99 -1.85 4.66 -11.97
N GLN A 100 -2.51 5.33 -12.92
CA GLN A 100 -2.51 4.94 -14.32
C GLN A 100 -1.67 5.94 -15.12
N PRO A 101 -0.45 5.58 -15.56
CA PRO A 101 0.36 6.49 -16.37
C PRO A 101 -0.18 6.59 -17.80
N GLN A 102 0.19 7.67 -18.49
CA GLN A 102 -0.19 7.94 -19.90
C GLN A 102 0.43 6.95 -20.91
N THR A 103 1.22 5.98 -20.44
CA THR A 103 1.83 4.92 -21.26
C THR A 103 0.93 3.68 -21.41
N ASP A 104 -0.35 3.77 -21.01
CA ASP A 104 -1.35 2.68 -21.05
C ASP A 104 -0.89 1.36 -20.39
N THR A 105 0.11 1.44 -19.51
CA THR A 105 0.73 0.30 -18.82
C THR A 105 0.72 0.57 -17.32
N THR A 106 0.36 -0.40 -16.50
CA THR A 106 0.33 -0.20 -15.04
C THR A 106 1.77 -0.15 -14.50
N ALA A 107 2.10 0.90 -13.75
CA ALA A 107 3.32 0.99 -12.97
C ALA A 107 2.96 0.92 -11.48
N GLU A 108 3.36 -0.16 -10.81
CA GLU A 108 3.22 -0.30 -9.37
C GLU A 108 4.56 -0.67 -8.75
N LYS A 109 4.81 -0.14 -7.55
CA LYS A 109 5.94 -0.51 -6.70
C LYS A 109 5.39 -0.90 -5.34
N HIS A 110 5.71 -2.10 -4.89
CA HIS A 110 5.24 -2.61 -3.60
C HIS A 110 6.30 -2.33 -2.54
N ASP A 111 5.99 -1.46 -1.59
CA ASP A 111 6.84 -1.13 -0.45
C ASP A 111 6.27 -1.78 0.82
N ALA A 112 7.13 -2.41 1.62
CA ALA A 112 6.71 -3.08 2.85
C ALA A 112 6.41 -2.05 3.95
N PHE A 113 5.49 -2.39 4.86
CA PHE A 113 5.30 -1.59 6.09
C PHE A 113 6.50 -1.71 7.06
N LEU A 114 7.34 -2.73 6.90
CA LEU A 114 8.48 -2.97 7.78
C LEU A 114 9.51 -1.83 7.71
N SER A 115 9.82 -1.28 8.88
CA SER A 115 10.88 -0.28 9.07
C SER A 115 11.78 -0.69 10.23
N LEU A 116 13.08 -0.43 10.11
CA LEU A 116 14.07 -0.74 11.15
C LEU A 116 14.45 0.55 11.87
N LYS A 117 14.13 0.63 13.17
CA LYS A 117 14.49 1.79 14.01
C LYS A 117 15.68 1.44 14.89
N SER A 118 16.80 2.15 14.73
CA SER A 118 17.93 2.08 15.65
C SER A 118 17.76 3.13 16.76
N THR A 119 17.72 2.70 18.02
CA THR A 119 17.76 3.63 19.15
C THR A 119 19.20 3.70 19.67
N PHE A 120 19.80 4.88 19.62
CA PHE A 120 21.05 5.17 20.32
C PHE A 120 20.69 5.71 21.69
N THR A 121 20.82 4.90 22.74
CA THR A 121 20.86 5.44 24.10
C THR A 121 22.18 6.19 24.25
N ALA A 122 22.12 7.53 24.25
CA ALA A 122 23.28 8.32 24.61
C ALA A 122 23.69 7.95 26.03
N ALA A 123 24.91 7.41 26.18
CA ALA A 123 25.54 7.24 27.48
C ALA A 123 25.59 8.61 28.16
N GLY A 124 24.73 8.84 29.16
CA GLY A 124 24.54 10.18 29.71
C GLY A 124 23.76 10.29 31.02
N GLU A 125 23.07 9.25 31.48
CA GLU A 125 22.57 9.20 32.87
C GLU A 125 22.81 7.80 33.43
N GLU A 126 23.32 7.78 34.66
CA GLU A 126 24.00 6.68 35.33
C GLU A 126 23.11 5.44 35.46
N SER A 127 23.28 4.48 34.56
CA SER A 127 22.82 3.11 34.76
C SER A 127 23.93 2.14 34.41
N CYS A 128 24.32 1.37 35.42
CA CYS A 128 25.46 0.48 35.46
C CYS A 128 25.41 -0.64 34.41
N ASP A 129 26.62 -1.08 34.06
CA ASP A 129 26.97 -2.38 33.50
C ASP A 129 26.80 -2.60 31.98
N ILE A 130 27.95 -2.53 31.30
CA ILE A 130 28.42 -3.45 30.27
C ILE A 130 27.30 -4.01 29.36
N ILE A 131 26.84 -3.26 28.36
CA ILE A 131 26.86 -3.60 26.92
C ILE A 131 26.22 -2.44 26.13
N ASN A 132 26.99 -1.75 25.29
CA ASN A 132 26.46 -0.84 24.26
C ASN A 132 25.80 -1.66 23.13
N PHE A 133 24.58 -2.15 23.32
CA PHE A 133 23.81 -2.76 22.23
C PHE A 133 23.13 -1.67 21.41
N ASN A 134 23.56 -1.49 20.15
CA ASN A 134 22.71 -0.87 19.14
C ASN A 134 21.46 -1.74 18.97
N GLN A 135 20.38 -1.40 19.67
CA GLN A 135 19.13 -2.15 19.56
C GLN A 135 18.38 -1.69 18.30
N VAL A 136 18.49 -2.49 17.24
CA VAL A 136 17.65 -2.36 16.04
C VAL A 136 16.31 -3.02 16.35
N THR A 137 15.25 -2.23 16.34
CA THR A 137 13.87 -2.71 16.55
C THR A 137 13.12 -2.65 15.24
N ALA A 138 12.56 -3.78 14.82
CA ALA A 138 11.62 -3.84 13.70
C ALA A 138 10.27 -3.28 14.12
N ILE A 139 9.73 -2.35 13.33
CA ILE A 139 8.41 -1.76 13.53
C ILE A 139 7.68 -1.71 12.19
N ASP A 140 6.38 -1.93 12.21
CA ASP A 140 5.55 -1.63 11.04
C ASP A 140 5.21 -0.14 11.06
N ALA A 141 5.59 0.59 10.04
CA ALA A 141 5.44 2.04 9.93
C ALA A 141 4.83 2.42 8.58
N PHE A 142 3.88 3.36 8.63
CA PHE A 142 3.33 4.02 7.46
C PHE A 142 3.07 5.48 7.84
N SER A 143 3.72 6.39 7.15
CA SER A 143 3.72 7.82 7.50
C SER A 143 2.86 8.64 6.55
N GLY A 144 2.35 9.77 7.01
CA GLY A 144 1.60 10.71 6.18
C GLY A 144 2.44 11.30 5.05
N SER A 145 3.78 11.32 5.16
CA SER A 145 4.65 11.68 4.02
C SER A 145 4.47 10.73 2.83
N GLN A 146 4.24 9.44 3.08
CA GLN A 146 4.00 8.49 2.00
C GLN A 146 2.65 8.78 1.33
N LEU A 147 1.64 9.25 2.06
CA LEU A 147 0.36 9.69 1.46
C LEU A 147 0.48 10.97 0.62
N LEU A 148 1.38 11.87 1.00
CA LEU A 148 1.60 13.15 0.34
C LEU A 148 2.60 13.07 -0.82
N GLN A 149 3.20 11.90 -1.03
CA GLN A 149 4.20 11.68 -2.06
C GLN A 149 3.53 11.85 -3.43
N ALA A 150 3.96 12.88 -4.17
CA ALA A 150 3.48 13.13 -5.51
C ALA A 150 4.15 12.15 -6.48
N GLU A 151 3.61 12.07 -7.69
CA GLU A 151 4.31 11.38 -8.78
C GLU A 151 5.73 11.94 -8.89
N PRO A 152 6.77 11.07 -8.91
CA PRO A 152 8.05 11.49 -9.44
C PRO A 152 7.76 11.84 -10.91
N ASP A 153 7.93 13.12 -11.26
CA ASP A 153 7.82 13.57 -12.64
C ASP A 153 8.86 12.79 -13.47
N ALA A 154 8.41 11.69 -14.08
CA ALA A 154 9.20 10.85 -14.95
C ALA A 154 9.46 11.52 -16.30
N SER A 155 9.22 12.83 -16.46
CA SER A 155 9.68 13.62 -17.59
C SER A 155 11.11 14.11 -17.38
N SER A 156 12.06 13.17 -17.33
CA SER A 156 13.44 13.51 -17.65
C SER A 156 13.58 13.79 -19.15
N PHE A 157 13.09 14.94 -19.60
CA PHE A 157 13.61 15.62 -20.79
C PHE A 157 14.93 16.33 -20.42
N PRO A 158 15.83 16.56 -21.39
CA PRO A 158 17.27 16.46 -21.17
C PRO A 158 17.86 17.73 -20.56
N SER A 159 17.93 17.80 -19.24
CA SER A 159 18.83 18.70 -18.52
C SER A 159 19.89 17.90 -17.75
N GLY A 160 20.75 17.21 -18.51
CA GLY A 160 22.20 17.12 -18.22
C GLY A 160 22.69 16.66 -16.84
N GLY A 161 21.89 15.99 -16.02
CA GLY A 161 22.32 15.41 -14.73
C GLY A 161 22.23 13.89 -14.75
N MET A 162 23.37 13.21 -14.65
CA MET A 162 23.44 11.74 -14.50
C MET A 162 22.69 11.28 -13.25
N ARG A 163 21.41 10.92 -13.41
CA ARG A 163 20.73 9.98 -12.53
C ARG A 163 20.50 8.70 -13.31
N THR A 164 21.03 7.60 -12.80
CA THR A 164 20.89 6.26 -13.39
C THR A 164 19.41 5.90 -13.49
N THR A 165 18.95 5.55 -14.68
CA THR A 165 17.55 5.25 -15.05
C THR A 165 16.89 4.11 -14.27
N PHE A 166 17.64 3.39 -13.43
CA PHE A 166 17.09 2.38 -12.52
C PHE A 166 16.27 3.00 -11.37
N GLU A 167 16.51 4.26 -11.02
CA GLU A 167 15.80 4.97 -9.95
C GLU A 167 14.58 5.78 -10.44
N ALA A 168 14.36 5.87 -11.76
CA ALA A 168 13.25 6.61 -12.36
C ALA A 168 11.86 5.93 -12.21
N ARG A 169 11.79 4.86 -11.41
CA ARG A 169 10.56 4.19 -10.98
C ARG A 169 10.26 4.37 -9.48
N GLY A 170 11.07 5.16 -8.77
CA GLY A 170 10.91 5.43 -7.35
C GLY A 170 10.14 6.74 -7.11
N TYR A 171 9.09 6.67 -6.29
CA TYR A 171 8.42 7.86 -5.76
C TYR A 171 9.40 8.75 -4.99
N THR A 172 9.30 10.07 -5.17
CA THR A 172 9.98 11.10 -4.36
C THR A 172 8.99 11.81 -3.47
#